data_AF-A0A0R1PZ31-F1
#
_entry.id   AF-A0A0R1PZ31-F1
#
_cell.length_a   1.000
_cell.length_b   1.000
_cell.length_c   1.000
_cell.angle_alpha   90.00
_cell.angle_beta   90.00
_cell.angle_gamma   90.00
#
_symmetry.space_group_name_H-M   'P 1'
#
loop_
_entity.id
_entity.type
_entity.pdbx_description
1 polymer ?
#
loop_
_entity_poly.entity_id
_entity_poly.type
_entity_poly.pdbx_seq_one_letter_code
_entity_poly.pdbx_strand_id
1 'polypeptide(L)'
;MVLRCARELGLKVSEQLKITGFDRTRFIQDYHPELSTIVQPIHDIATLLVNILSKRIDQPHTELEQIQYILPIKFLRSTTTSL
;
A
#
# COMPACT_ATOMS: atom_id res chain seq x y z
N MET A 1 -8.04 5.41 -15.26
CA MET A 1 -7.57 5.80 -13.90
C MET A 1 -8.13 7.16 -13.55
N VAL A 2 -8.44 7.40 -12.26
CA VAL A 2 -8.94 8.70 -11.76
C VAL A 2 -8.03 9.86 -12.18
N LEU A 3 -6.71 9.68 -12.11
CA LEU A 3 -5.72 10.67 -12.53
C LEU A 3 -5.87 11.10 -14.01
N ARG A 4 -6.19 10.16 -14.89
CA ARG A 4 -6.41 10.45 -16.32
C ARG A 4 -7.71 11.24 -16.51
N CYS A 5 -8.79 10.82 -15.87
CA CYS A 5 -10.07 11.54 -15.95
C CYS A 5 -9.96 12.96 -15.40
N ALA A 6 -9.25 13.17 -14.28
CA ALA A 6 -9.02 14.50 -13.74
C ALA A 6 -8.27 15.42 -14.74
N ARG A 7 -7.28 14.88 -15.43
CA ARG A 7 -6.55 15.59 -16.50
C ARG A 7 -7.45 15.91 -17.70
N GLU A 8 -8.27 14.96 -18.14
CA GLU A 8 -9.24 15.15 -19.24
C GLU A 8 -10.31 16.20 -18.91
N LEU A 9 -10.66 16.35 -17.62
CA LEU A 9 -11.57 17.39 -17.13
C LEU A 9 -10.89 18.74 -16.86
N GLY A 10 -9.59 18.88 -17.11
CA GLY A 10 -8.85 20.12 -16.89
C GLY A 10 -8.62 20.49 -15.42
N LEU A 11 -8.78 19.55 -14.48
CA LEU A 11 -8.54 19.78 -13.05
C LEU A 11 -7.03 19.85 -12.76
N LYS A 12 -6.63 20.85 -11.99
CA LYS A 12 -5.26 20.93 -11.45
C LYS A 12 -5.09 19.95 -10.30
N VAL A 13 -4.44 18.83 -10.59
CA VAL A 13 -4.13 17.80 -9.59
C VAL A 13 -3.13 18.36 -8.58
N SER A 14 -3.31 18.00 -7.30
CA SER A 14 -2.65 18.51 -6.09
C SER A 14 -3.20 19.83 -5.52
N GLU A 15 -3.55 20.79 -6.38
CA GLU A 15 -4.17 22.07 -5.99
C GLU A 15 -5.68 21.93 -5.74
N GLN A 16 -6.43 21.45 -6.73
CA GLN A 16 -7.89 21.32 -6.69
C GLN A 16 -8.34 19.92 -6.31
N LEU A 17 -7.55 18.89 -6.68
CA LEU A 17 -7.85 17.49 -6.39
C LEU A 17 -6.56 16.74 -6.07
N LYS A 18 -6.42 16.31 -4.81
CA LYS A 18 -5.34 15.43 -4.38
C LYS A 18 -5.70 13.99 -4.69
N ILE A 19 -4.78 13.24 -5.31
CA ILE A 19 -4.99 11.84 -5.69
C ILE A 19 -3.89 10.99 -5.07
N THR A 20 -4.29 9.90 -4.41
CA THR A 20 -3.39 8.88 -3.89
C THR A 20 -3.74 7.49 -4.45
N GLY A 21 -2.73 6.67 -4.68
CA GLY A 21 -2.86 5.24 -4.97
C GLY A 21 -2.61 4.36 -3.73
N PHE A 22 -2.67 3.06 -3.95
CA PHE A 22 -2.42 2.00 -2.97
C PHE A 22 -1.51 0.93 -3.59
N ASP A 23 -0.85 0.11 -2.77
CA ASP A 23 0.07 -1.00 -3.11
C ASP A 23 1.42 -0.66 -3.73
N ARG A 24 1.59 0.50 -4.38
CA ARG A 24 2.84 0.89 -5.08
C ARG A 24 3.49 -0.27 -5.84
N THR A 25 2.70 -1.01 -6.64
CA THR A 25 3.24 -2.08 -7.47
C THR A 25 4.33 -1.53 -8.39
N ARG A 26 5.30 -2.38 -8.80
CA ARG A 26 6.39 -1.95 -9.69
C ARG A 26 5.88 -1.30 -10.98
N PHE A 27 4.81 -1.86 -11.54
CA PHE A 27 4.08 -1.26 -12.66
C PHE A 27 3.65 0.19 -12.39
N ILE A 28 3.01 0.48 -11.26
CA ILE A 28 2.59 1.86 -10.94
C ILE A 28 3.80 2.78 -10.76
N GLN A 29 4.91 2.28 -10.21
CA GLN A 29 6.13 3.07 -10.07
C GLN A 29 6.73 3.47 -11.42
N ASP A 30 6.72 2.55 -12.37
CA ASP A 30 7.34 2.74 -13.69
C ASP A 30 6.46 3.61 -14.61
N TYR A 31 5.13 3.46 -14.54
CA TYR A 31 4.20 4.16 -15.43
C TYR A 31 3.60 5.44 -14.84
N HIS A 32 3.53 5.56 -13.51
CA HIS A 32 2.93 6.70 -12.82
C HIS A 32 3.78 7.18 -11.61
N PRO A 33 5.04 7.58 -11.82
CA PRO A 33 5.92 8.07 -10.75
C PRO A 33 5.37 9.32 -10.05
N GLU A 34 4.46 10.08 -10.69
CA GLU A 34 3.79 11.23 -10.11
C GLU A 34 2.82 10.87 -8.98
N LEU A 35 2.34 9.62 -8.94
CA LEU A 35 1.27 9.21 -8.05
C LEU A 35 1.80 8.99 -6.62
N SER A 36 1.33 9.82 -5.69
CA SER A 36 1.52 9.57 -4.26
C SER A 36 0.79 8.29 -3.86
N THR A 37 1.33 7.48 -2.95
CA THR A 37 0.75 6.16 -2.67
C THR A 37 1.09 5.63 -1.28
N ILE A 38 0.18 4.83 -0.74
CA ILE A 38 0.46 3.98 0.42
C ILE A 38 1.24 2.75 -0.05
N VAL A 39 2.46 2.60 0.48
CA VAL A 39 3.29 1.41 0.32
C VAL A 39 2.92 0.41 1.40
N GLN A 40 2.37 -0.72 0.99
CA GLN A 40 2.05 -1.81 1.89
C GLN A 40 3.32 -2.61 2.25
N PRO A 41 3.48 -3.04 3.52
CA PRO A 41 4.58 -3.90 3.94
C PRO A 41 4.32 -5.36 3.55
N ILE A 42 4.09 -5.64 2.25
CA ILE A 42 3.67 -6.96 1.75
C ILE A 42 4.68 -8.06 2.10
N HIS A 43 5.98 -7.75 2.03
CA HIS A 43 7.04 -8.69 2.39
C HIS A 43 6.96 -9.09 3.88
N ASP A 44 6.71 -8.12 4.76
CA ASP A 44 6.62 -8.36 6.20
C ASP A 44 5.33 -9.10 6.55
N ILE A 45 4.23 -8.78 5.86
CA ILE A 45 2.96 -9.54 5.95
C ILE A 45 3.20 -10.99 5.57
N ALA A 46 3.84 -11.26 4.42
CA ALA A 46 4.10 -12.62 3.96
C ALA A 46 5.00 -13.39 4.95
N THR A 47 6.07 -12.76 5.43
CA THR A 47 6.98 -13.35 6.41
C THR A 47 6.25 -13.70 7.70
N LEU A 48 5.43 -12.78 8.22
CA LEU A 48 4.62 -13.00 9.40
C LEU A 48 3.64 -14.16 9.23
N LEU A 49 2.93 -14.22 8.09
CA LEU A 49 1.97 -15.28 7.80
C LEU A 49 2.64 -16.66 7.73
N VAL A 50 3.80 -16.77 7.07
CA VAL A 50 4.56 -18.03 6.99
C VAL A 50 5.01 -18.48 8.38
N ASN A 51 5.47 -17.54 9.21
CA ASN A 51 5.89 -17.84 10.58
C ASN A 51 4.71 -18.32 11.45
N ILE A 52 3.56 -17.65 11.38
CA ILE A 52 2.35 -18.05 12.12
C ILE A 52 1.88 -19.43 11.66
N LEU A 53 1.84 -19.66 10.34
CA LEU A 53 1.43 -20.94 9.78
C LEU A 53 2.36 -22.07 10.23
N SER A 54 3.68 -21.86 10.18
CA SER A 54 4.67 -22.85 10.61
C SER A 54 4.49 -23.21 12.08
N LYS A 55 4.33 -22.20 12.96
CA LYS A 55 4.02 -22.42 14.39
C LYS A 55 2.75 -23.24 14.60
N ARG A 56 1.70 -22.99 13.81
CA ARG A 56 0.44 -23.75 13.87
C ARG A 56 0.57 -25.19 13.38
N ILE A 57 1.43 -25.44 12.41
CA ILE A 57 1.71 -26.80 11.92
C ILE A 57 2.47 -27.59 12.98
N ASP A 58 3.51 -27.00 13.57
CA ASP A 58 4.34 -27.66 14.58
C ASP A 58 3.62 -27.85 15.92
N GLN A 59 2.70 -26.93 16.26
CA GLN A 59 1.96 -26.93 17.52
C GLN A 59 0.46 -26.69 17.30
N PRO A 60 -0.28 -27.69 16.78
CA PRO A 60 -1.66 -27.50 16.33
C PRO A 60 -2.66 -27.17 17.45
N HIS A 61 -2.33 -27.53 18.70
CA HIS A 61 -3.17 -27.30 19.87
C HIS A 61 -2.79 -26.05 20.67
N THR A 62 -1.70 -25.38 20.31
CA THR A 62 -1.28 -24.14 20.98
C THR A 62 -2.13 -22.98 20.49
N GLU A 63 -2.71 -22.22 21.42
CA GLU A 63 -3.41 -20.99 21.10
C GLU A 63 -2.44 -19.93 20.58
N LEU A 64 -2.88 -19.11 19.62
CA LEU A 64 -2.08 -17.97 19.21
C LEU A 64 -2.15 -16.90 20.28
N GLU A 65 -0.98 -16.38 20.66
CA GLU A 65 -0.86 -15.23 21.57
C GLU A 65 -1.60 -13.99 21.04
N GLN A 66 -1.71 -13.86 19.71
CA GLN A 66 -2.34 -12.74 19.05
C GLN A 66 -3.05 -13.16 17.76
N ILE A 67 -4.28 -12.68 17.58
CA ILE A 67 -5.12 -12.94 16.40
C ILE A 67 -5.07 -11.80 15.37
N GLN A 68 -4.69 -10.59 15.78
CA GLN A 68 -4.62 -9.40 14.91
C GLN A 68 -3.21 -8.80 14.95
N TYR A 69 -2.63 -8.60 13.78
CA TYR A 69 -1.32 -7.96 13.64
C TYR A 69 -1.46 -6.69 12.81
N ILE A 70 -0.90 -5.59 13.30
CA ILE A 70 -0.86 -4.30 12.59
C ILE A 70 0.59 -4.01 12.24
N LEU A 71 0.87 -3.94 10.95
CA LEU A 71 2.21 -3.66 10.43
C LEU A 71 2.29 -2.20 9.95
N PRO A 72 3.45 -1.55 10.11
CA PRO A 72 3.62 -0.16 9.72
C PRO A 72 3.56 -0.01 8.20
N ILE A 73 2.66 0.84 7.71
CA ILE A 73 2.61 1.28 6.32
C ILE A 73 3.52 2.51 6.13
N LYS A 74 3.90 2.77 4.87
CA LYS A 74 4.61 4.01 4.50
C LYS A 74 3.77 4.79 3.51
N PHE A 75 3.58 6.09 3.74
CA PHE A 75 3.01 6.97 2.73
C PHE A 75 4.13 7.61 1.91
N LEU A 76 4.24 7.26 0.63
CA LEU A 76 5.16 7.90 -0.28
C LEU A 76 4.47 9.09 -0.95
N ARG A 77 4.92 10.27 -0.59
CA ARG A 77 4.46 11.52 -1.21
C ARG A 77 5.17 11.73 -2.56
N SER A 78 4.39 12.07 -3.57
CA SER A 78 4.85 12.51 -4.90
C SER A 78 3.99 13.70 -5.36
N THR A 79 4.06 14.10 -6.63
CA THR A 79 3.49 15.37 -7.10
C THR A 79 1.95 15.42 -7.02
N THR A 80 1.23 14.31 -7.10
CA THR A 80 -0.26 14.33 -7.01
C THR A 80 -0.82 14.77 -5.65
N THR A 81 0.02 14.91 -4.62
CA THR A 81 -0.41 15.40 -3.29
C THR A 81 0.51 16.48 -2.71
N SER A 82 1.52 16.92 -3.45
CA SER A 82 2.41 18.04 -3.08
C SER A 82 1.88 19.33 -3.70
N LEU A 83 1.86 20.41 -2.90
CA LEU A 83 1.57 21.76 -3.38
C LEU A 83 2.81 22.36 -4.05
#